data_AF-Q2EJ99-F1
#
_entry.id   AF-Q2EJ99-F1
#
_cell.length_a   1.000
_cell.length_b   1.000
_cell.length_c   1.000
_cell.angle_alpha   90.00
_cell.angle_beta   90.00
_cell.angle_gamma   90.00
#
_symmetry.space_group_name_H-M   'P 1'
#
loop_
_entity.id
_entity.type
_entity.pdbx_description
1 polymer ?
#
loop_
_entity_poly.entity_id
_entity_poly.type
_entity_poly.pdbx_seq_one_letter_code
_entity_poly.pdbx_strand_id
1 'polypeptide(L)'
;MNMPEYTPTNKENSRDKQVEQIAIAPHSIEAEQAVLGGIMLNNEHWDNVSERIQAGDFYNYAHRTIFEQMVELVRHNQPIDIITLD
;
A
#
# COMPACT_ATOMS: atom_id res chain seq x y z
N MET A 1 49.42 26.99 -12.26
CA MET A 1 48.11 26.79 -12.93
C MET A 1 47.22 26.08 -11.90
N ASN A 2 46.38 26.81 -11.17
CA ASN A 2 45.52 26.22 -10.15
C ASN A 2 44.30 25.60 -10.84
N MET A 3 44.08 24.29 -10.67
CA MET A 3 42.83 23.65 -11.06
C MET A 3 41.72 24.14 -10.10
N PRO A 4 40.57 24.60 -10.60
CA PRO A 4 39.46 24.95 -9.72
C PRO A 4 38.88 23.68 -9.07
N GLU A 5 38.66 23.72 -7.76
CA GLU A 5 37.92 22.67 -7.04
C GLU A 5 36.54 22.45 -7.68
N TYR A 6 36.28 21.22 -8.11
CA TYR A 6 34.94 20.80 -8.49
C TYR A 6 34.14 20.58 -7.21
N THR A 7 33.30 21.56 -6.87
CA THR A 7 32.25 21.38 -5.87
C THR A 7 30.99 20.90 -6.59
N PRO A 8 30.54 19.64 -6.41
CA PRO A 8 29.30 19.19 -7.03
C PRO A 8 28.14 19.99 -6.43
N THR A 9 27.57 20.89 -7.25
CA THR A 9 26.37 21.63 -6.90
C THR A 9 25.18 20.68 -6.78
N ASN A 10 24.35 20.94 -5.77
CA ASN A 10 23.11 20.28 -5.30
C ASN A 10 21.99 20.00 -6.35
N LYS A 11 22.30 19.86 -7.65
CA LYS A 11 21.38 19.68 -8.79
C LYS A 11 21.31 18.25 -9.33
N GLU A 12 22.15 17.34 -8.86
CA GLU A 12 22.09 15.91 -9.27
C GLU A 12 21.06 15.14 -8.44
N ASN A 13 20.98 15.42 -7.13
CA ASN A 13 20.08 14.74 -6.18
C ASN A 13 18.57 14.93 -6.48
N SER A 14 18.20 15.98 -7.23
CA SER A 14 16.80 16.25 -7.61
C SER A 14 16.34 15.51 -8.87
N ARG A 15 17.27 15.14 -9.77
CA ARG A 15 16.95 14.39 -11.00
C ARG A 15 16.75 12.92 -10.68
N ASP A 16 17.57 12.34 -9.81
CA ASP A 16 17.44 10.94 -9.42
C ASP A 16 16.11 10.66 -8.69
N LYS A 17 15.67 11.55 -7.79
CA LYS A 17 14.35 11.46 -7.14
C LYS A 17 13.17 11.52 -8.11
N GLN A 18 13.28 12.29 -9.18
CA GLN A 18 12.22 12.40 -10.19
C GLN A 18 12.15 11.15 -11.07
N VAL A 19 13.29 10.53 -11.37
CA VAL A 19 13.34 9.28 -12.15
C VAL A 19 12.83 8.09 -11.31
N GLU A 20 13.13 8.08 -10.01
CA GLU A 20 12.66 7.05 -9.07
C GLU A 20 11.13 7.08 -8.89
N GLN A 21 10.52 8.28 -8.88
CA GLN A 21 9.05 8.44 -8.86
C GLN A 21 8.34 7.89 -10.11
N ILE A 22 9.03 7.81 -11.26
CA ILE A 22 8.48 7.26 -12.51
C ILE A 22 8.58 5.72 -12.52
N ALA A 23 9.49 5.14 -11.73
CA ALA A 23 9.69 3.69 -11.65
C ALA A 23 8.79 2.99 -10.62
N ILE A 24 8.10 3.75 -9.75
CA ILE A 24 7.18 3.21 -8.75
C ILE A 24 5.80 3.02 -9.40
N ALA A 25 5.21 1.83 -9.27
CA ALA A 25 3.85 1.59 -9.73
C ALA A 25 2.89 2.60 -9.08
N PRO A 26 1.95 3.19 -9.85
CA PRO A 26 0.99 4.13 -9.30
C PRO A 26 0.17 3.41 -8.22
N HIS A 27 0.20 3.96 -7.01
CA HIS A 27 -0.55 3.46 -5.85
C HIS A 27 -1.34 4.61 -5.22
N SER A 28 -2.41 4.27 -4.49
CA SER A 28 -3.17 5.23 -3.69
C SER A 28 -3.45 4.62 -2.32
N ILE A 29 -2.85 5.22 -1.29
CA ILE A 29 -3.03 4.80 0.10
C ILE A 29 -4.49 5.03 0.54
N GLU A 30 -5.12 6.10 0.06
CA GLU A 30 -6.51 6.43 0.36
C GLU A 30 -7.47 5.40 -0.24
N ALA A 31 -7.19 4.92 -1.46
CA ALA A 31 -8.00 3.87 -2.08
C ALA A 31 -7.88 2.55 -1.31
N GLU A 32 -6.67 2.17 -0.89
CA GLU A 32 -6.45 0.99 -0.05
C GLU A 32 -7.23 1.09 1.28
N GLN A 33 -7.15 2.23 1.95
CA GLN A 33 -7.91 2.48 3.19
C GLN A 33 -9.42 2.40 2.97
N ALA A 34 -9.92 2.94 1.85
CA ALA A 34 -11.34 2.89 1.53
C ALA A 34 -11.84 1.46 1.30
N VAL A 35 -11.02 0.59 0.69
CA VAL A 35 -11.34 -0.83 0.53
C VAL A 35 -11.40 -1.53 1.87
N LEU A 36 -10.35 -1.41 2.69
CA LEU A 36 -10.28 -2.08 3.99
C LEU A 36 -11.40 -1.60 4.92
N GLY A 37 -11.59 -0.29 5.03
CA GLY A 37 -12.65 0.31 5.84
C GLY A 37 -14.04 -0.05 5.31
N GLY A 38 -14.24 -0.10 4.00
CA GLY A 38 -15.50 -0.51 3.39
C GLY A 38 -15.91 -1.93 3.75
N ILE A 39 -14.96 -2.87 3.72
CA ILE A 39 -15.20 -4.26 4.16
C ILE A 39 -15.53 -4.31 5.66
N MET A 40 -14.77 -3.61 6.51
CA MET A 40 -15.04 -3.56 7.96
C MET A 40 -16.42 -2.98 8.29
N LEU A 41 -16.92 -2.02 7.49
CA LEU A 41 -18.24 -1.43 7.66
C LEU A 41 -19.36 -2.34 7.14
N ASN A 42 -19.11 -3.10 6.07
CA ASN A 42 -20.07 -4.04 5.51
C ASN A 42 -19.38 -5.30 4.95
N ASN A 43 -19.33 -6.34 5.79
CA ASN A 43 -18.71 -7.62 5.46
C ASN A 43 -19.39 -8.34 4.28
N GLU A 44 -20.63 -8.01 3.89
CA GLU A 44 -21.31 -8.61 2.72
C GLU A 44 -20.57 -8.33 1.40
N HIS A 45 -19.75 -7.28 1.36
CA HIS A 45 -18.93 -6.96 0.18
C HIS A 45 -17.68 -7.84 0.06
N TRP A 46 -17.35 -8.65 1.07
CA TRP A 46 -16.14 -9.47 1.09
C TRP A 46 -16.00 -10.35 -0.14
N ASP A 47 -17.06 -11.09 -0.50
CA ASP A 47 -17.02 -12.03 -1.62
C ASP A 47 -16.71 -11.29 -2.93
N ASN A 48 -17.36 -10.14 -3.16
CA ASN A 48 -17.13 -9.36 -4.37
C ASN A 48 -15.71 -8.78 -4.44
N VAL A 49 -15.15 -8.37 -3.30
CA VAL A 49 -13.82 -7.76 -3.26
C VAL A 49 -12.74 -8.83 -3.40
N SER A 50 -12.84 -9.92 -2.64
CA SER A 50 -11.84 -11.01 -2.61
C SER A 50 -11.72 -11.77 -3.93
N GLU A 51 -12.74 -11.72 -4.80
CA GLU A 51 -12.65 -12.21 -6.18
C GLU A 51 -11.73 -11.36 -7.08
N ARG A 52 -11.51 -10.09 -6.75
CA ARG A 52 -10.88 -9.10 -7.62
C ARG A 52 -9.51 -8.65 -7.15
N ILE A 53 -9.28 -8.71 -5.84
CA ILE A 53 -8.03 -8.27 -5.22
C ILE A 53 -7.51 -9.32 -4.25
N GLN A 54 -6.18 -9.40 -4.15
CA GLN A 54 -5.45 -10.22 -3.19
C GLN A 54 -4.56 -9.32 -2.32
N ALA A 55 -4.08 -9.85 -1.18
CA ALA A 55 -3.22 -9.10 -0.27
C ALA A 55 -2.01 -8.47 -0.96
N GLY A 56 -1.40 -9.17 -1.92
CA GLY A 56 -0.24 -8.68 -2.67
C GLY A 56 -0.49 -7.42 -3.52
N ASP A 57 -1.76 -7.09 -3.80
CA ASP A 57 -2.11 -5.92 -4.62
C ASP A 57 -2.04 -4.61 -3.83
N PHE A 58 -2.07 -4.68 -2.49
CA PHE A 58 -1.86 -3.50 -1.65
C PHE A 58 -0.39 -3.08 -1.73
N TYR A 59 -0.13 -1.78 -1.88
CA TYR A 59 1.24 -1.27 -1.87
C TYR A 59 1.78 -1.16 -0.44
N ASN A 60 0.96 -0.71 0.51
CA ASN A 60 1.35 -0.57 1.89
C ASN A 60 1.41 -1.94 2.60
N TYR A 61 2.56 -2.26 3.20
CA TYR A 61 2.76 -3.52 3.91
C TYR A 61 1.72 -3.77 5.02
N ALA A 62 1.38 -2.74 5.82
CA ALA A 62 0.38 -2.90 6.88
C ALA A 62 -1.00 -3.22 6.31
N HIS A 63 -1.36 -2.63 5.17
CA HIS A 63 -2.63 -2.94 4.50
C HIS A 63 -2.65 -4.37 3.93
N ARG A 64 -1.51 -4.88 3.45
CA ARG A 64 -1.38 -6.31 3.08
C ARG A 64 -1.71 -7.20 4.26
N THR A 65 -1.04 -6.96 5.40
CA THR A 65 -1.22 -7.77 6.61
C THR A 65 -2.66 -7.70 7.12
N ILE A 66 -3.29 -6.53 7.09
CA ILE A 66 -4.70 -6.40 7.45
C ILE A 66 -5.56 -7.27 6.53
N PHE A 67 -5.38 -7.20 5.21
CA PHE A 67 -6.15 -8.00 4.27
C PHE A 67 -5.92 -9.51 4.44
N GLU A 68 -4.69 -9.94 4.72
CA GLU A 68 -4.37 -11.33 5.05
C GLU A 68 -5.15 -11.80 6.28
N GLN A 69 -5.20 -10.98 7.33
CA GLN A 69 -5.98 -11.30 8.52
C GLN A 69 -7.48 -11.35 8.25
N MET A 70 -8.01 -10.47 7.40
CA MET A 70 -9.41 -10.54 6.95
C MET A 70 -9.73 -11.89 6.28
N VAL A 71 -8.82 -12.40 5.44
CA VAL A 71 -8.97 -13.74 4.82
C VAL A 71 -9.06 -14.82 5.90
N GLU A 72 -8.18 -14.78 6.90
CA GLU A 72 -8.17 -15.77 7.98
C GLU A 72 -9.43 -15.69 8.86
N LEU A 73 -9.93 -14.49 9.16
CA LEU A 73 -11.17 -14.32 9.90
C LEU A 73 -12.36 -14.95 9.16
N VAL A 74 -12.48 -14.72 7.86
CA VAL A 74 -13.55 -15.31 7.04
C VAL A 74 -13.43 -16.84 6.99
N ARG A 75 -12.20 -17.38 6.86
CA ARG A 75 -11.97 -18.83 6.91
C ARG A 75 -12.43 -19.46 8.23
N HIS A 76 -12.34 -18.70 9.33
CA HIS A 76 -12.80 -19.12 10.65
C HIS A 76 -14.25 -18.71 10.95
N ASN A 77 -15.01 -18.23 9.95
CA ASN A 77 -16.36 -17.69 10.11
C ASN A 77 -16.46 -16.62 11.22
N GLN A 78 -15.44 -15.78 11.34
CA GLN A 78 -15.40 -14.62 12.24
C GLN A 78 -15.74 -13.34 11.47
N PRO A 79 -16.38 -12.35 12.12
CA PRO A 79 -16.62 -11.06 11.49
C PRO A 79 -15.31 -10.33 11.24
N ILE A 80 -15.28 -9.52 10.18
CA ILE A 80 -14.16 -8.62 9.86
C ILE A 80 -14.48 -7.25 10.46
N ASP A 81 -13.84 -6.89 11.56
CA ASP A 81 -13.97 -5.57 12.18
C ASP A 81 -12.72 -5.19 12.99
N ILE A 82 -12.70 -3.97 13.53
CA ILE A 82 -11.55 -3.41 14.26
C ILE A 82 -11.25 -4.12 15.59
N ILE A 83 -12.18 -4.91 16.12
CA ILE A 83 -12.02 -5.65 17.37
C ILE A 83 -11.46 -7.04 17.08
N THR A 84 -11.87 -7.65 15.97
CA THR A 84 -11.44 -9.01 15.59
C THR A 84 -10.11 -9.07 14.85
N LEU A 85 -9.64 -7.94 14.31
CA LEU A 85 -8.29 -7.81 13.76
C LEU A 85 -7.26 -7.62 14.88
N ASP A 86 -6.27 -8.52 14.96
CA ASP A 86 -5.21 -8.53 15.98
C ASP A 86 -3.80 -8.22 15.43
#